data_AF-A0A0H5QDD1-F1
#
_entry.id   AF-A0A0H5QDD1-F1
#
_cell.length_a   1.000
_cell.length_b   1.000
_cell.length_c   1.000
_cell.angle_alpha   90.00
_cell.angle_beta   90.00
_cell.angle_gamma   90.00
#
_symmetry.space_group_name_H-M   'P 1'
#
loop_
_entity.id
_entity.type
_entity.pdbx_description
1 polymer ?
#
loop_
_entity_poly.entity_id
_entity_poly.type
_entity_poly.pdbx_seq_one_letter_code
_entity_poly.pdbx_strand_id
1 'polypeptide(L)'
;MPGVRLDLKRLATLALLLSDELDFTRESRQRTTHRHKGLEQPMTYARVMIKGSLGPSEVWSVNPTFNISVQDDGWDQGKGNAAVAAIAAIAVPLQLQQLATTSGKVATLRLEYRTDSHVLLGAAEAAYTGGWTSNQTPSMPPQSSIVLSLRSDVPGARGRGRLYWPAVGGGIDTNTLRISSPTTAAIAGAATTYLRAIQDAIKTAIYPAPIPVTVRLTVVSKTSGTRTDINRVLVGNVIDTQRRRRDRMPEVYASANFPGA
;
A
#
# COMPACT_ATOMS: atom_id res chain seq x y z
N MET A 1 2.41 -87.78 26.33
CA MET A 1 2.00 -86.37 26.13
C MET A 1 1.88 -86.10 24.63
N PRO A 2 0.68 -85.89 24.08
CA PRO A 2 0.52 -85.64 22.64
C PRO A 2 0.82 -84.17 22.33
N GLY A 3 1.78 -83.97 21.41
CA GLY A 3 2.22 -82.66 20.95
C GLY A 3 1.20 -81.97 20.04
N VAL A 4 0.82 -80.75 20.40
CA VAL A 4 -0.04 -79.88 19.60
C VAL A 4 0.79 -79.34 18.43
N ARG A 5 0.55 -79.86 17.22
CA ARG A 5 1.07 -79.26 15.98
C ARG A 5 0.27 -77.99 15.68
N LEU A 6 0.90 -76.83 15.85
CA LEU A 6 0.37 -75.56 15.36
C LEU A 6 0.31 -75.60 13.83
N ASP A 7 -0.91 -75.46 13.31
CA ASP A 7 -1.17 -75.38 11.88
C ASP A 7 -0.77 -73.98 11.36
N LEU A 8 0.45 -73.91 10.83
CA LEU A 8 1.05 -72.70 10.27
C LEU A 8 0.21 -72.08 9.14
N LYS A 9 -0.72 -72.83 8.51
CA LYS A 9 -1.62 -72.26 7.51
C LYS A 9 -2.68 -71.33 8.12
N ARG A 10 -3.11 -71.56 9.37
CA ARG A 10 -4.05 -70.66 10.06
C ARG A 10 -3.42 -69.34 10.50
N LEU A 11 -2.11 -69.32 10.75
CA LEU A 11 -1.39 -68.08 11.11
C LEU A 11 -1.20 -67.14 9.91
N ALA A 12 -1.05 -67.67 8.69
CA ALA A 12 -0.92 -66.86 7.49
C ALA A 12 -2.23 -66.13 7.11
N THR A 13 -3.39 -66.76 7.32
CA THR A 13 -4.69 -66.15 7.02
C THR A 13 -5.04 -65.03 8.01
N LEU A 14 -4.60 -65.12 9.28
CA LEU A 14 -4.83 -64.05 10.25
C LEU A 14 -3.99 -62.80 9.98
N ALA A 15 -2.79 -62.96 9.41
CA ALA A 15 -1.91 -61.84 9.06
C ALA A 15 -2.43 -61.00 7.88
N LEU A 16 -3.17 -61.61 6.94
CA LEU A 16 -3.75 -60.91 5.79
C LEU A 16 -5.03 -60.13 6.15
N LEU A 17 -5.81 -60.61 7.12
CA LEU A 17 -6.99 -59.90 7.63
C LEU A 17 -6.63 -58.66 8.47
N LEU A 18 -5.47 -58.66 9.13
CA LEU A 18 -4.99 -57.52 9.91
C LEU A 18 -4.33 -56.42 9.05
N SER A 19 -3.91 -56.71 7.82
CA SER A 19 -3.37 -55.69 6.91
C SER A 19 -4.45 -54.84 6.23
N ASP A 20 -5.64 -55.41 5.97
CA ASP A 20 -6.75 -54.64 5.37
C ASP A 20 -7.42 -53.68 6.37
N GLU A 21 -7.35 -53.96 7.67
CA GLU A 21 -7.88 -53.07 8.71
C GLU A 21 -7.00 -51.84 8.98
N LEU A 22 -5.71 -51.89 8.61
CA LEU A 22 -4.80 -50.77 8.76
C LEU A 22 -4.86 -49.75 7.61
N ASP A 23 -5.29 -50.16 6.40
CA ASP A 23 -5.47 -49.21 5.29
C ASP A 23 -6.78 -48.40 5.39
N PHE A 24 -7.78 -48.90 6.11
CA PHE A 24 -9.03 -48.15 6.34
C PHE A 24 -8.84 -46.89 7.23
N THR A 25 -7.74 -46.81 7.99
CA THR A 25 -7.40 -45.62 8.78
C THR A 25 -6.56 -44.58 8.03
N ARG A 26 -6.04 -44.91 6.82
CA ARG A 26 -5.32 -43.94 5.98
C ARG A 26 -6.20 -43.22 4.95
N GLU A 27 -7.28 -43.82 4.49
CA GLU A 27 -8.21 -43.15 3.55
C GLU A 27 -9.21 -42.20 4.24
N SER A 28 -9.54 -42.40 5.52
CA SER A 28 -10.52 -41.53 6.20
C SER A 28 -9.99 -40.14 6.62
N ARG A 29 -8.70 -39.85 6.40
CA ARG A 29 -8.09 -38.51 6.60
C ARG A 29 -8.00 -37.65 5.34
N GLN A 30 -8.53 -38.12 4.20
CA GLN A 30 -8.81 -37.26 3.05
C GLN A 30 -10.31 -36.94 2.97
N ARG A 31 -10.92 -36.62 4.11
CA ARG A 31 -12.14 -35.80 4.11
C ARG A 31 -11.73 -34.40 3.66
N THR A 32 -11.51 -34.25 2.36
CA THR A 32 -11.45 -33.00 1.64
C THR A 32 -12.71 -32.26 2.04
N THR A 33 -12.56 -31.36 3.01
CA THR A 33 -13.57 -30.37 3.31
C THR A 33 -13.74 -29.58 2.02
N HIS A 34 -14.64 -30.03 1.16
CA HIS A 34 -15.37 -29.21 0.21
C HIS A 34 -16.20 -28.24 1.05
N ARG A 35 -15.51 -27.36 1.76
CA ARG A 35 -16.03 -26.05 2.11
C ARG A 35 -16.41 -25.49 0.75
N HIS A 36 -17.70 -25.36 0.51
CA HIS A 36 -18.18 -24.43 -0.49
C HIS A 36 -17.45 -23.13 -0.18
N LYS A 37 -16.37 -22.87 -0.91
CA LYS A 37 -15.90 -21.52 -1.18
C LYS A 37 -17.10 -20.92 -1.91
N GLY A 38 -18.06 -20.40 -1.14
CA GLY A 38 -18.87 -19.30 -1.64
C GLY A 38 -17.85 -18.38 -2.29
N LEU A 39 -18.08 -18.07 -3.57
CA LEU A 39 -17.20 -17.21 -4.35
C LEU A 39 -17.29 -15.83 -3.70
N GLU A 40 -16.58 -15.67 -2.57
CA GLU A 40 -16.37 -14.41 -1.90
C GLU A 40 -15.63 -13.59 -2.93
N GLN A 41 -16.38 -12.68 -3.55
CA GLN A 41 -15.85 -11.92 -4.65
C GLN A 41 -14.68 -11.08 -4.11
N PRO A 42 -13.56 -11.05 -4.83
CA PRO A 42 -12.36 -10.40 -4.35
C PRO A 42 -12.64 -8.91 -4.16
N MET A 43 -12.30 -8.40 -2.98
CA MET A 43 -12.44 -6.97 -2.73
C MET A 43 -11.37 -6.19 -3.51
N THR A 44 -11.65 -4.93 -3.86
CA THR A 44 -10.78 -4.12 -4.71
C THR A 44 -10.18 -2.91 -3.97
N TYR A 45 -9.06 -2.39 -4.49
CA TYR A 45 -8.45 -1.15 -4.03
C TYR A 45 -7.86 -0.38 -5.21
N ALA A 46 -7.79 0.94 -5.04
CA ALA A 46 -7.09 1.83 -5.95
C ALA A 46 -5.64 2.04 -5.49
N ARG A 47 -4.69 2.04 -6.42
CA ARG A 47 -3.31 2.50 -6.20
C ARG A 47 -3.04 3.68 -7.11
N VAL A 48 -2.60 4.79 -6.53
CA VAL A 48 -2.19 5.97 -7.32
C VAL A 48 -0.68 6.00 -7.36
N MET A 49 -0.09 6.03 -8.56
CA MET A 49 1.33 6.23 -8.78
C MET A 49 1.56 7.66 -9.23
N ILE A 50 2.12 8.46 -8.35
CA ILE A 50 2.55 9.83 -8.61
C ILE A 50 3.99 9.73 -9.10
N LYS A 51 4.25 10.08 -10.36
CA LYS A 51 5.58 10.01 -10.97
C LYS A 51 6.09 11.42 -11.26
N GLY A 52 7.36 11.66 -10.99
CA GLY A 52 8.05 12.88 -11.40
C GLY A 52 9.45 12.59 -11.87
N SER A 53 10.11 13.61 -12.39
CA SER A 53 11.53 13.58 -12.72
C SER A 53 12.33 14.37 -11.70
N LEU A 54 13.61 14.06 -11.56
CA LEU A 54 14.62 14.83 -10.83
C LEU A 54 15.74 15.15 -11.83
N GLY A 55 15.66 16.31 -12.46
CA GLY A 55 16.55 16.64 -13.58
C GLY A 55 16.25 15.79 -14.83
N PRO A 56 17.25 15.53 -15.70
CA PRO A 56 17.02 14.94 -17.03
C PRO A 56 16.86 13.42 -17.05
N SER A 57 17.39 12.69 -16.07
CA SER A 57 17.51 11.22 -16.13
C SER A 57 16.95 10.50 -14.90
N GLU A 58 16.79 11.17 -13.78
CA GLU A 58 16.25 10.53 -12.58
C GLU A 58 14.74 10.65 -12.52
N VAL A 59 14.11 9.58 -12.03
CA VAL A 59 12.67 9.49 -11.85
C VAL A 59 12.37 9.09 -10.42
N TRP A 60 11.30 9.63 -9.87
CA TRP A 60 10.80 9.27 -8.55
C TRP A 60 9.32 8.88 -8.65
N SER A 61 8.86 8.07 -7.69
CA SER A 61 7.44 7.80 -7.57
C SER A 61 6.98 7.61 -6.14
N VAL A 62 5.74 8.04 -5.89
CA VAL A 62 5.02 7.88 -4.62
C VAL A 62 3.72 7.12 -4.90
N ASN A 63 3.42 6.13 -4.07
CA ASN A 63 2.45 5.08 -4.41
C ASN A 63 1.37 4.86 -3.32
N PRO A 64 0.56 5.87 -2.95
CA PRO A 64 -0.51 5.68 -1.99
C PRO A 64 -1.58 4.69 -2.51
N THR A 65 -2.20 3.98 -1.58
CA THR A 65 -3.26 3.01 -1.84
C THR A 65 -4.53 3.41 -1.10
N PHE A 66 -5.69 3.18 -1.73
CA PHE A 66 -7.00 3.56 -1.24
C PHE A 66 -7.94 2.36 -1.27
N ASN A 67 -8.45 2.00 -0.11
CA ASN A 67 -9.47 0.98 0.09
C ASN A 67 -10.80 1.49 -0.45
N ILE A 68 -11.57 0.62 -1.09
CA ILE A 68 -12.90 0.90 -1.62
C ILE A 68 -13.86 -0.07 -0.93
N SER A 69 -14.89 0.47 -0.29
CA SER A 69 -15.77 -0.31 0.58
C SER A 69 -16.77 -1.20 -0.15
N VAL A 70 -16.90 -1.01 -1.46
CA VAL A 70 -17.73 -1.89 -2.29
C VAL A 70 -16.85 -2.82 -3.08
N GLN A 71 -17.42 -3.99 -3.31
CA GLN A 71 -17.04 -4.83 -4.40
C GLN A 71 -17.38 -4.11 -5.71
N ASP A 72 -16.45 -4.12 -6.65
CA ASP A 72 -16.69 -3.60 -8.00
C ASP A 72 -16.48 -4.76 -8.97
N ASP A 73 -17.52 -5.02 -9.76
CA ASP A 73 -17.61 -6.22 -10.60
C ASP A 73 -16.76 -6.10 -11.88
N GLY A 74 -16.13 -4.94 -12.08
CA GLY A 74 -15.26 -4.70 -13.23
C GLY A 74 -14.56 -3.35 -13.21
N TRP A 75 -13.67 -3.16 -14.18
CA TRP A 75 -13.02 -1.88 -14.43
C TRP A 75 -13.75 -1.12 -15.54
N ASP A 76 -14.21 0.09 -15.22
CA ASP A 76 -14.71 1.05 -16.19
C ASP A 76 -13.59 2.03 -16.58
N GLN A 77 -13.09 1.93 -17.81
CA GLN A 77 -12.01 2.77 -18.31
C GLN A 77 -12.39 4.26 -18.33
N GLY A 78 -13.65 4.60 -18.62
CA GLY A 78 -14.13 5.97 -18.65
C GLY A 78 -14.07 6.62 -17.26
N LYS A 79 -14.56 5.92 -16.23
CA LYS A 79 -14.43 6.35 -14.83
C LYS A 79 -12.98 6.42 -14.38
N GLY A 80 -12.17 5.46 -14.79
CA GLY A 80 -10.72 5.46 -14.54
C GLY A 80 -10.03 6.70 -15.09
N ASN A 81 -10.31 7.05 -16.34
CA ASN A 81 -9.79 8.23 -17.01
C ASN A 81 -10.26 9.53 -16.33
N ALA A 82 -11.54 9.62 -15.98
CA ALA A 82 -12.08 10.76 -15.25
C ALA A 82 -11.41 10.94 -13.87
N ALA A 83 -11.22 9.84 -13.14
CA ALA A 83 -10.57 9.84 -11.83
C ALA A 83 -9.11 10.28 -11.91
N VAL A 84 -8.31 9.71 -12.83
CA VAL A 84 -6.90 10.10 -12.95
C VAL A 84 -6.74 11.53 -13.45
N ALA A 85 -7.63 12.03 -14.30
CA ALA A 85 -7.65 13.42 -14.73
C ALA A 85 -7.98 14.37 -13.56
N ALA A 86 -8.97 14.03 -12.74
CA ALA A 86 -9.30 14.80 -11.53
C ALA A 86 -8.11 14.81 -10.54
N ILE A 87 -7.43 13.68 -10.35
CA ILE A 87 -6.22 13.60 -9.52
C ILE A 87 -5.10 14.46 -10.09
N ALA A 88 -4.88 14.41 -11.41
CA ALA A 88 -3.84 15.17 -12.08
C ALA A 88 -4.01 16.69 -11.97
N ALA A 89 -5.24 17.16 -11.79
CA ALA A 89 -5.57 18.56 -11.57
C ALA A 89 -5.38 19.04 -10.11
N ILE A 90 -5.11 18.14 -9.16
CA ILE A 90 -4.90 18.51 -7.76
C ILE A 90 -3.55 19.20 -7.62
N ALA A 91 -3.55 20.45 -7.16
CA ALA A 91 -2.31 21.13 -6.81
C ALA A 91 -1.61 20.42 -5.63
N VAL A 92 -0.36 20.02 -5.84
CA VAL A 92 0.52 19.57 -4.75
C VAL A 92 0.70 20.74 -3.76
N PRO A 93 0.45 20.59 -2.45
CA PRO A 93 0.62 21.70 -1.52
C PRO A 93 2.06 22.22 -1.46
N LEU A 94 2.21 23.54 -1.26
CA LEU A 94 3.48 24.26 -1.37
C LEU A 94 4.63 23.61 -0.58
N GLN A 95 4.38 23.13 0.63
CA GLN A 95 5.41 22.51 1.48
C GLN A 95 5.98 21.22 0.84
N LEU A 96 5.15 20.43 0.17
CA LEU A 96 5.63 19.26 -0.56
C LEU A 96 6.39 19.67 -1.83
N GLN A 97 5.96 20.74 -2.51
CA GLN A 97 6.68 21.26 -3.66
C GLN A 97 8.05 21.86 -3.28
N GLN A 98 8.15 22.51 -2.11
CA GLN A 98 9.41 23.06 -1.58
C GLN A 98 10.45 21.97 -1.32
N LEU A 99 10.02 20.81 -0.83
CA LEU A 99 10.89 19.65 -0.67
C LEU A 99 11.43 19.11 -2.00
N ALA A 100 10.58 19.06 -3.04
CA ALA A 100 10.93 18.45 -4.31
C ALA A 100 11.62 19.42 -5.30
N THR A 101 11.46 20.74 -5.16
CA THR A 101 11.97 21.80 -6.09
C THR A 101 11.30 21.83 -7.46
N THR A 102 11.61 22.82 -8.30
CA THR A 102 11.17 22.85 -9.72
C THR A 102 11.70 21.68 -10.54
N SER A 103 12.90 21.19 -10.22
CA SER A 103 13.54 20.05 -10.89
C SER A 103 12.90 18.71 -10.52
N GLY A 104 12.16 18.66 -9.41
CA GLY A 104 11.48 17.48 -8.87
C GLY A 104 9.99 17.42 -9.15
N LYS A 105 9.48 18.15 -10.15
CA LYS A 105 8.04 18.29 -10.39
C LYS A 105 7.36 16.94 -10.72
N VAL A 106 6.09 16.82 -10.33
CA VAL A 106 5.22 15.73 -10.80
C VAL A 106 5.03 15.89 -12.31
N ALA A 107 5.16 14.77 -13.03
CA ALA A 107 5.02 14.71 -14.48
C ALA A 107 3.75 13.95 -14.87
N THR A 108 3.55 12.75 -14.31
CA THR A 108 2.46 11.86 -14.68
C THR A 108 1.82 11.20 -13.47
N LEU A 109 0.52 10.95 -13.58
CA LEU A 109 -0.28 10.24 -12.60
C LEU A 109 -0.79 8.96 -13.25
N ARG A 110 -0.75 7.87 -12.50
CA ARG A 110 -1.41 6.62 -12.88
C ARG A 110 -2.31 6.13 -11.78
N LEU A 111 -3.55 5.83 -12.11
CA LEU A 111 -4.48 5.12 -11.25
C LEU A 111 -4.50 3.65 -11.68
N GLU A 112 -4.29 2.74 -10.75
CA GLU A 112 -4.46 1.31 -10.94
C GLU A 112 -5.59 0.80 -10.07
N TYR A 113 -6.42 -0.08 -10.63
CA TYR A 113 -7.46 -0.78 -9.92
C TYR A 113 -7.05 -2.23 -9.73
N ARG A 114 -7.03 -2.73 -8.49
CA ARG A 114 -6.47 -4.04 -8.16
C ARG A 114 -7.39 -4.82 -7.22
N THR A 115 -7.34 -6.14 -7.32
CA THR A 115 -7.93 -7.04 -6.32
C THR A 115 -7.05 -7.15 -5.08
N ASP A 116 -7.61 -7.64 -3.98
CA ASP A 116 -6.89 -8.05 -2.75
C ASP A 116 -5.72 -9.02 -3.00
N SER A 117 -5.83 -9.86 -4.02
CA SER A 117 -4.80 -10.77 -4.52
C SER A 117 -3.78 -10.06 -5.43
N HIS A 118 -3.82 -8.73 -5.49
CA HIS A 118 -2.95 -7.85 -6.26
C HIS A 118 -3.05 -7.97 -7.79
N VAL A 119 -4.07 -8.65 -8.30
CA VAL A 119 -4.33 -8.74 -9.75
C VAL A 119 -4.76 -7.36 -10.25
N LEU A 120 -4.14 -6.89 -11.33
CA LEU A 120 -4.51 -5.64 -11.99
C LEU A 120 -5.79 -5.85 -12.81
N LEU A 121 -6.85 -5.11 -12.48
CA LEU A 121 -8.11 -5.13 -13.21
C LEU A 121 -8.13 -4.08 -14.32
N GLY A 122 -7.47 -2.94 -14.11
CA GLY A 122 -7.36 -1.88 -15.09
C GLY A 122 -6.50 -0.71 -14.61
N ALA A 123 -6.18 0.18 -15.53
CA ALA A 123 -5.38 1.36 -15.22
C ALA A 123 -5.74 2.55 -16.14
N ALA A 124 -5.51 3.74 -15.64
CA ALA A 124 -5.60 4.99 -16.39
C ALA A 124 -4.40 5.88 -16.06
N GLU A 125 -3.96 6.69 -17.02
CA GLU A 125 -2.85 7.63 -16.85
C GLU A 125 -3.25 9.03 -17.33
N ALA A 126 -2.70 10.06 -16.68
CA ALA A 126 -2.84 11.45 -17.11
C ALA A 126 -1.55 12.23 -16.85
N ALA A 127 -1.27 13.22 -17.71
CA ALA A 127 -0.24 14.22 -17.45
C ALA A 127 -0.68 15.13 -16.30
N TYR A 128 0.25 15.50 -15.42
CA TYR A 128 -0.03 16.39 -14.29
C TYR A 128 -0.35 17.82 -14.76
N THR A 129 -1.42 18.39 -14.21
CA THR A 129 -1.91 19.74 -14.56
C THR A 129 -2.18 20.63 -13.34
N GLY A 130 -2.05 20.12 -12.12
CA GLY A 130 -2.36 20.84 -10.87
C GLY A 130 -1.45 22.03 -10.53
N GLY A 131 -0.51 22.38 -11.41
CA GLY A 131 0.41 23.49 -11.22
C GLY A 131 1.57 23.18 -10.26
N TRP A 132 2.66 23.92 -10.41
CA TRP A 132 3.87 23.80 -9.59
C TRP A 132 4.54 25.16 -9.49
N THR A 133 4.73 25.67 -8.28
CA THR A 133 5.15 27.05 -7.98
C THR A 133 6.30 27.13 -6.98
N SER A 134 7.00 26.01 -6.71
CA SER A 134 8.20 26.04 -5.86
C SER A 134 9.30 26.91 -6.49
N ASN A 135 9.98 27.70 -5.66
CA ASN A 135 11.15 28.50 -6.02
C ASN A 135 12.45 27.95 -5.39
N GLN A 136 12.40 26.77 -4.77
CA GLN A 136 13.55 26.19 -4.11
C GLN A 136 14.54 25.63 -5.13
N THR A 137 15.83 25.85 -4.88
CA THR A 137 16.92 25.25 -5.64
C THR A 137 17.31 23.92 -4.99
N PRO A 138 17.62 22.86 -5.77
CA PRO A 138 18.17 21.63 -5.20
C PRO A 138 19.45 21.90 -4.39
N SER A 139 19.45 21.46 -3.13
CA SER A 139 20.56 21.59 -2.16
C SER A 139 21.07 20.24 -1.66
N MET A 140 20.36 19.15 -1.95
CA MET A 140 20.69 17.79 -1.52
C MET A 140 20.82 16.83 -2.70
N PRO A 141 21.54 15.69 -2.52
CA PRO A 141 21.64 14.67 -3.56
C PRO A 141 20.27 14.18 -4.03
N PRO A 142 20.09 13.83 -5.31
CA PRO A 142 18.80 13.41 -5.88
C PRO A 142 18.10 12.23 -5.16
N GLN A 143 18.87 11.38 -4.47
CA GLN A 143 18.34 10.24 -3.70
C GLN A 143 17.79 10.61 -2.31
N SER A 144 17.78 11.90 -1.96
CA SER A 144 17.31 12.42 -0.68
C SER A 144 15.80 12.47 -0.62
N SER A 145 15.22 11.93 0.46
CA SER A 145 13.78 11.82 0.63
C SER A 145 13.35 12.08 2.06
N ILE A 146 12.14 12.60 2.23
CA ILE A 146 11.43 12.62 3.51
C ILE A 146 10.44 11.45 3.53
N VAL A 147 10.33 10.78 4.68
CA VAL A 147 9.41 9.66 4.83
C VAL A 147 8.09 10.15 5.41
N LEU A 148 7.03 10.03 4.63
CA LEU A 148 5.66 10.17 5.10
C LEU A 148 5.22 8.81 5.66
N SER A 149 5.25 8.69 6.98
CA SER A 149 4.86 7.47 7.69
C SER A 149 3.34 7.43 7.86
N LEU A 150 2.69 6.49 7.20
CA LEU A 150 1.26 6.25 7.34
C LEU A 150 1.00 5.36 8.56
N ARG A 151 0.09 5.74 9.44
CA ARG A 151 -0.24 4.96 10.65
C ARG A 151 -1.73 4.77 10.81
N SER A 152 -2.08 3.59 11.30
CA SER A 152 -3.38 3.24 11.87
C SER A 152 -3.22 2.93 13.35
N ASP A 153 -4.34 2.67 14.04
CA ASP A 153 -4.32 2.16 15.42
C ASP A 153 -4.09 0.66 15.50
N VAL A 154 -4.06 -0.05 14.37
CA VAL A 154 -3.79 -1.48 14.33
C VAL A 154 -2.31 -1.74 14.66
N PRO A 155 -2.00 -2.54 15.70
CA PRO A 155 -0.63 -2.87 16.04
C PRO A 155 0.10 -3.66 14.95
N GLY A 156 1.42 -3.48 14.89
CA GLY A 156 2.32 -4.23 14.00
C GLY A 156 2.53 -3.61 12.62
N ALA A 157 3.14 -4.37 11.71
CA ALA A 157 3.52 -3.91 10.39
C ALA A 157 2.32 -3.65 9.47
N ARG A 158 1.21 -4.37 9.65
CA ARG A 158 -0.01 -4.23 8.83
C ARG A 158 -0.64 -2.84 8.93
N GLY A 159 -0.51 -2.20 10.09
CA GLY A 159 -1.05 -0.86 10.34
C GLY A 159 -0.09 0.30 10.03
N ARG A 160 1.02 0.03 9.32
CA ARG A 160 2.11 0.98 9.13
C ARG A 160 2.57 0.98 7.66
N GLY A 161 2.47 2.14 7.02
CA GLY A 161 2.93 2.37 5.65
C GLY A 161 4.02 3.44 5.60
N ARG A 162 4.71 3.54 4.46
CA ARG A 162 5.70 4.59 4.20
C ARG A 162 5.60 5.05 2.75
N LEU A 163 5.60 6.36 2.56
CA LEU A 163 5.77 7.00 1.26
C LEU A 163 7.06 7.82 1.30
N TYR A 164 7.88 7.70 0.27
CA TYR A 164 9.16 8.40 0.17
C TYR A 164 9.01 9.59 -0.77
N TRP A 165 8.89 10.79 -0.22
CA TRP A 165 8.73 12.02 -0.99
C TRP A 165 10.10 12.66 -1.24
N PRO A 166 10.42 13.11 -2.47
CA PRO A 166 11.69 13.78 -2.75
C PRO A 166 11.92 14.96 -1.81
N ALA A 167 13.12 15.07 -1.26
CA ALA A 167 13.52 16.13 -0.35
C ALA A 167 14.83 16.77 -0.81
N VAL A 168 14.94 17.09 -2.09
CA VAL A 168 16.17 17.67 -2.67
C VAL A 168 16.29 19.17 -2.43
N GLY A 169 15.21 19.86 -2.08
CA GLY A 169 15.16 21.32 -1.82
C GLY A 169 14.84 21.70 -0.37
N GLY A 170 14.78 20.72 0.54
CA GLY A 170 14.59 21.02 1.96
C GLY A 170 15.74 21.83 2.54
N GLY A 171 15.44 22.78 3.43
CA GLY A 171 16.43 23.40 4.30
C GLY A 171 16.92 22.40 5.35
N ILE A 172 18.23 22.40 5.60
CA ILE A 172 18.86 21.61 6.65
C ILE A 172 19.36 22.58 7.73
N ASP A 173 19.03 22.28 8.98
CA ASP A 173 19.57 22.97 10.14
C ASP A 173 21.06 22.63 10.29
N THR A 174 21.92 23.65 10.32
CA THR A 174 23.39 23.47 10.32
C THR A 174 23.94 22.91 11.62
N ASN A 175 23.20 23.00 12.73
CA ASN A 175 23.63 22.53 14.04
C ASN A 175 23.20 21.08 14.29
N THR A 176 22.01 20.70 13.80
CA THR A 176 21.40 19.40 14.06
C THR A 176 21.46 18.45 12.87
N LEU A 177 21.74 18.96 11.66
CA LEU A 177 21.72 18.23 10.39
C LEU A 177 20.36 17.58 10.10
N ARG A 178 19.28 18.25 10.51
CA ARG A 178 17.88 17.82 10.37
C ARG A 178 17.10 18.76 9.47
N ILE A 179 15.95 18.31 8.96
CA ILE A 179 15.09 19.18 8.16
C ILE A 179 14.65 20.41 8.99
N SER A 180 14.87 21.61 8.48
CA SER A 180 14.51 22.88 9.12
C SER A 180 13.32 23.55 8.42
N SER A 181 13.30 23.54 7.09
CA SER A 181 12.25 24.17 6.29
C SER A 181 11.94 23.35 5.03
N PRO A 182 10.66 23.06 4.73
CA PRO A 182 9.50 23.29 5.58
C PRO A 182 9.58 22.47 6.87
N THR A 183 8.90 22.90 7.93
CA THR A 183 8.89 22.15 9.20
C THR A 183 8.18 20.81 9.03
N THR A 184 8.54 19.81 9.83
CA THR A 184 7.90 18.48 9.78
C THR A 184 6.38 18.54 9.99
N ALA A 185 5.88 19.44 10.82
CA ALA A 185 4.46 19.66 11.03
C ALA A 185 3.76 20.21 9.78
N ALA A 186 4.38 21.18 9.10
CA ALA A 186 3.86 21.73 7.86
C ALA A 186 3.86 20.69 6.73
N ILE A 187 4.89 19.82 6.67
CA ILE A 187 4.95 18.69 5.74
C ILE A 187 3.84 17.67 6.04
N ALA A 188 3.61 17.31 7.30
CA ALA A 188 2.57 16.35 7.69
C ALA A 188 1.16 16.86 7.35
N GLY A 189 0.88 18.15 7.60
CA GLY A 189 -0.36 18.80 7.22
C GLY A 189 -0.56 18.83 5.70
N ALA A 190 0.46 19.25 4.95
CA ALA A 190 0.45 19.25 3.49
C ALA A 190 0.23 17.85 2.89
N ALA A 191 0.90 16.83 3.41
CA ALA A 191 0.70 15.44 2.99
C ALA A 191 -0.73 14.96 3.23
N THR A 192 -1.30 15.28 4.39
CA THR A 192 -2.69 14.95 4.73
C THR A 192 -3.66 15.61 3.75
N THR A 193 -3.52 16.92 3.51
CA THR A 193 -4.36 17.66 2.56
C THR A 193 -4.30 17.07 1.16
N TYR A 194 -3.09 16.74 0.68
CA TYR A 194 -2.91 16.19 -0.66
C TYR A 194 -3.51 14.79 -0.80
N LEU A 195 -3.20 13.88 0.14
CA LEU A 195 -3.71 12.52 0.12
C LEU A 195 -5.24 12.47 0.27
N ARG A 196 -5.83 13.42 1.02
CA ARG A 196 -7.29 13.57 1.12
C ARG A 196 -7.90 14.04 -0.19
N ALA A 197 -7.33 15.05 -0.83
CA ALA A 197 -7.81 15.51 -2.13
C ALA A 197 -7.80 14.38 -3.18
N ILE A 198 -6.78 13.51 -3.16
CA ILE A 198 -6.72 12.32 -4.03
C ILE A 198 -7.86 11.35 -3.71
N GLN A 199 -8.10 11.07 -2.42
CA GLN A 199 -9.20 10.22 -1.97
C GLN A 199 -10.56 10.75 -2.47
N ASP A 200 -10.80 12.05 -2.31
CA ASP A 200 -12.05 12.71 -2.69
C ASP A 200 -12.23 12.73 -4.22
N ALA A 201 -11.15 12.90 -4.99
CA ALA A 201 -11.16 12.82 -6.45
C ALA A 201 -11.53 11.41 -6.95
N ILE A 202 -10.94 10.36 -6.35
CA ILE A 202 -11.30 8.96 -6.68
C ILE A 202 -12.78 8.72 -6.36
N LYS A 203 -13.22 9.11 -5.16
CA LYS A 203 -14.60 8.92 -4.71
C LYS A 203 -15.58 9.60 -5.65
N THR A 204 -15.35 10.87 -5.98
CA THR A 204 -16.26 11.68 -6.80
C THR A 204 -16.35 11.17 -8.24
N ALA A 205 -15.22 10.77 -8.84
CA ALA A 205 -15.19 10.35 -10.24
C ALA A 205 -15.71 8.92 -10.46
N ILE A 206 -15.40 7.98 -9.56
CA ILE A 206 -15.77 6.56 -9.74
C ILE A 206 -17.15 6.26 -9.13
N TYR A 207 -17.45 6.87 -7.98
CA TYR A 207 -18.67 6.62 -7.21
C TYR A 207 -19.35 7.93 -6.82
N PRO A 208 -19.85 8.71 -7.81
CA PRO A 208 -20.53 9.97 -7.55
C PRO A 208 -21.73 9.77 -6.60
N ALA A 209 -22.09 10.85 -5.89
CA ALA A 209 -23.30 10.83 -5.07
C ALA A 209 -24.53 10.43 -5.90
N PRO A 210 -25.48 9.67 -5.33
CA PRO A 210 -25.67 9.34 -3.91
C PRO A 210 -25.07 7.99 -3.46
N ILE A 211 -24.18 7.36 -4.25
CA ILE A 211 -23.72 5.99 -3.96
C ILE A 211 -22.94 5.94 -2.63
N PRO A 212 -23.33 5.12 -1.64
CA PRO A 212 -22.74 5.07 -0.29
C PRO A 212 -21.41 4.29 -0.23
N VAL A 213 -20.52 4.53 -1.20
CA VAL A 213 -19.15 3.96 -1.22
C VAL A 213 -18.21 4.84 -0.42
N THR A 214 -17.35 4.28 0.41
CA THR A 214 -16.23 5.00 1.00
C THR A 214 -14.94 4.65 0.28
N VAL A 215 -14.13 5.67 0.02
CA VAL A 215 -12.73 5.52 -0.42
C VAL A 215 -11.86 5.99 0.74
N ARG A 216 -10.92 5.16 1.20
CA ARG A 216 -10.10 5.45 2.39
C ARG A 216 -8.63 5.17 2.14
N LEU A 217 -7.73 6.10 2.48
CA LEU A 217 -6.29 5.84 2.46
C LEU A 217 -5.98 4.59 3.30
N THR A 218 -5.28 3.62 2.74
CA THR A 218 -5.02 2.33 3.37
C THR A 218 -3.58 1.89 3.17
N VAL A 219 -3.11 0.99 4.02
CA VAL A 219 -1.97 0.10 3.74
C VAL A 219 -2.51 -1.25 3.28
N VAL A 220 -1.96 -1.80 2.20
CA VAL A 220 -2.33 -3.13 1.70
C VAL A 220 -1.20 -4.11 1.97
N SER A 221 -1.50 -5.20 2.67
CA SER A 221 -0.55 -6.30 2.90
C SER A 221 -0.37 -7.13 1.63
N LYS A 222 0.86 -7.20 1.11
CA LYS A 222 1.18 -8.01 -0.07
C LYS A 222 1.00 -9.52 0.12
N THR A 223 1.05 -9.96 1.37
CA THR A 223 1.02 -11.39 1.71
C THR A 223 -0.38 -11.88 2.01
N SER A 224 -1.23 -11.03 2.61
CA SER A 224 -2.55 -11.43 3.09
C SER A 224 -3.71 -10.72 2.39
N GLY A 225 -3.44 -9.75 1.51
CA GLY A 225 -4.47 -8.90 0.91
C GLY A 225 -5.18 -7.97 1.92
N THR A 226 -4.84 -8.06 3.22
CA THR A 226 -5.48 -7.25 4.27
C THR A 226 -5.24 -5.76 4.00
N ARG A 227 -6.32 -4.99 4.07
CA ARG A 227 -6.33 -3.53 3.94
C ARG A 227 -6.55 -2.94 5.33
N THR A 228 -5.66 -2.02 5.73
CA THR A 228 -5.76 -1.32 7.01
C THR A 228 -5.82 0.18 6.76
N ASP A 229 -6.98 0.78 7.07
CA ASP A 229 -7.21 2.21 6.90
C ASP A 229 -6.26 3.04 7.78
N ILE A 230 -5.81 4.17 7.24
CA ILE A 230 -4.84 5.07 7.86
C ILE A 230 -5.56 6.24 8.50
N ASN A 231 -5.22 6.53 9.76
CA ASN A 231 -5.84 7.59 10.56
C ASN A 231 -4.91 8.76 10.89
N ARG A 232 -3.60 8.63 10.61
CA ARG A 232 -2.64 9.72 10.78
C ARG A 232 -1.41 9.58 9.88
N VAL A 233 -0.84 10.72 9.52
CA VAL A 233 0.44 10.84 8.80
C VAL A 233 1.48 11.41 9.74
N LEU A 234 2.62 10.75 9.85
CA LEU A 234 3.76 11.19 10.64
C LEU A 234 4.93 11.55 9.71
N VAL A 235 5.66 12.60 10.06
CA VAL A 235 6.86 13.02 9.34
C VAL A 235 8.00 13.19 10.34
N GLY A 236 9.06 12.41 10.17
CA GLY A 236 10.28 12.52 10.96
C GLY A 236 11.15 13.66 10.46
N ASN A 237 12.00 14.22 11.32
CA ASN A 237 12.89 15.33 10.95
C ASN A 237 14.23 14.89 10.32
N VAL A 238 14.31 13.64 9.87
CA VAL A 238 15.53 13.04 9.31
C VAL A 238 15.33 12.77 7.83
N ILE A 239 16.29 13.21 7.02
CA ILE A 239 16.35 12.87 5.60
C ILE A 239 16.80 11.41 5.46
N ASP A 240 16.07 10.66 4.65
CA ASP A 240 16.36 9.27 4.32
C ASP A 240 16.90 9.18 2.87
N THR A 241 17.66 8.13 2.59
CA THR A 241 18.08 7.80 1.23
C THR A 241 17.15 6.73 0.67
N GLN A 242 16.74 6.84 -0.59
CA GLN A 242 15.74 5.95 -1.21
C GLN A 242 16.16 4.46 -1.30
N ARG A 243 17.33 4.06 -0.80
CA ARG A 243 17.87 2.69 -0.91
C ARG A 243 18.33 2.03 0.38
N ARG A 244 18.42 2.74 1.52
CA ARG A 244 18.91 2.14 2.77
C ARG A 244 18.20 2.73 3.98
N ARG A 245 17.57 1.85 4.77
CA ARG A 245 17.13 2.21 6.11
C ARG A 245 18.39 2.37 6.96
N ARG A 246 18.77 3.61 7.26
CA ARG A 246 19.95 3.92 8.07
C ARG A 246 19.81 3.30 9.47
N ASP A 247 20.94 2.97 10.08
CA ASP A 247 21.00 2.63 11.50
C ASP A 247 20.38 3.76 12.34
N ARG A 248 19.70 3.33 13.40
CA ARG A 248 18.57 3.96 14.12
C ARG A 248 18.85 5.37 14.68
N MET A 249 19.02 6.38 13.83
CA MET A 249 19.07 7.77 14.27
C MET A 249 17.72 8.14 14.91
N PRO A 250 17.69 8.66 16.15
CA PRO A 250 16.43 9.03 16.80
C PRO A 250 15.73 10.13 16.00
N GLU A 251 14.46 9.93 15.66
CA GLU A 251 13.62 10.89 14.92
C GLU A 251 12.66 11.60 15.86
N VAL A 252 12.50 12.92 15.68
CA VAL A 252 11.37 13.66 16.24
C VAL A 252 10.30 13.73 15.18
N TYR A 253 9.09 13.25 15.51
CA TYR A 253 7.97 13.19 14.59
C TYR A 253 7.00 14.33 14.84
N ALA A 254 6.54 14.96 13.76
CA ALA A 254 5.26 15.65 13.76
C ALA A 254 4.16 14.71 13.26
N SER A 255 2.95 14.87 13.77
CA SER A 255 1.78 14.07 13.40
C SER A 255 0.66 14.98 12.92
N ALA A 256 -0.03 14.56 11.86
CA ALA A 256 -1.27 15.17 11.39
C ALA A 256 -2.36 14.09 11.32
N ASN A 257 -3.55 14.41 11.83
CA ASN A 257 -4.70 13.51 11.76
C ASN A 257 -5.17 13.39 10.32
N PHE A 258 -5.46 12.16 9.89
CA PHE A 258 -6.06 11.86 8.60
C PHE A 258 -7.53 11.49 8.83
N PRO A 259 -8.47 12.44 8.63
CA PRO A 259 -9.88 12.22 8.94
C PRO A 259 -10.47 11.17 7.98
N GLY A 260 -11.22 10.21 8.53
CA GLY A 260 -11.86 9.15 7.75
C GLY A 260 -11.38 7.73 8.05
N ALA A 261 -10.74 7.51 9.19
CA ALA A 261 -10.72 6.20 9.86
C ALA A 261 -11.87 6.13 10.87
#